data_AF-A0A9E4I9G9-F1
#
_entry.id   AF-A0A9E4I9G9-F1
#
_cell.length_a   1.000
_cell.length_b   1.000
_cell.length_c   1.000
_cell.angle_alpha   90.00
_cell.angle_beta   90.00
_cell.angle_gamma   90.00
#
_symmetry.space_group_name_H-M   'P 1'
#
loop_
_entity.id
_entity.type
_entity.pdbx_description
1 polymer ?
#
loop_
_entity_poly.entity_id
_entity_poly.type
_entity_poly.pdbx_seq_one_letter_code
_entity_poly.pdbx_strand_id
1 'polypeptide(L)'
;MSKTGISNRIQNAPSDYVEGYGRARKINREIADNYIAHTHLGDPVMDALVDELASFPRSQVHEFINAGMSEDRAGMRNAPQSLRDFFIDAPQPDPDWLDRETFFEGVCAFQKNAVLILSAFVAGVLINGFATLISKSFVQTGRIFDNGVWRLRQNNRHQLEMFLPGGMERNGDGWKLSVRIRFVHAQVRRLLAQPNEWDHEAWGTPISSAHLGYAVAVFAAHSIK
;
A
#
# COMPACT_ATOMS: atom_id res chain seq x y z
N MET A 1 2.24 33.58 2.35
CA MET A 1 1.38 32.60 3.06
C MET A 1 1.06 33.13 4.45
N SER A 2 -0.21 33.34 4.80
CA SER A 2 -0.62 33.95 6.08
C SER A 2 -0.43 33.00 7.28
N LYS A 3 -0.25 33.56 8.48
CA LYS A 3 -0.17 32.80 9.76
C LYS A 3 -1.43 31.95 10.02
N THR A 4 -2.58 32.35 9.48
CA THR A 4 -3.87 31.64 9.58
C THR A 4 -3.87 30.29 8.87
N GLY A 5 -3.24 30.16 7.70
CA GLY A 5 -3.12 28.87 7.00
C GLY A 5 -2.13 27.89 7.65
N ILE A 6 -1.21 28.40 8.48
CA ILE A 6 -0.24 27.58 9.23
C ILE A 6 -0.92 26.96 10.46
N SER A 7 -1.71 27.75 11.18
CA SER A 7 -2.49 27.29 12.35
C SER A 7 -3.47 26.17 11.97
N ASN A 8 -4.18 26.32 10.86
CA ASN A 8 -5.21 25.36 10.43
C ASN A 8 -4.63 24.01 9.99
N ARG A 9 -3.38 23.98 9.47
CA ARG A 9 -2.70 22.73 9.08
C ARG A 9 -2.07 22.00 10.26
N ILE A 10 -1.60 22.73 11.28
CA ILE A 10 -1.09 22.12 12.52
C ILE A 10 -2.25 21.48 13.31
N GLN A 11 -3.45 22.08 13.28
CA GLN A 11 -4.64 21.49 13.89
C GLN A 11 -5.10 20.17 13.25
N ASN A 12 -4.71 19.90 12.00
CA ASN A 12 -5.08 18.67 11.30
C ASN A 12 -3.99 17.58 11.36
N ALA A 13 -2.84 17.80 12.01
CA ALA A 13 -1.86 16.73 12.16
C ALA A 13 -2.35 15.73 13.23
N PRO A 14 -2.18 14.40 13.03
CA PRO A 14 -2.42 13.45 14.11
C PRO A 14 -1.54 13.78 15.32
N SER A 15 -2.04 13.57 16.54
CA SER A 15 -1.46 14.16 17.75
C SER A 15 0.00 13.71 18.00
N ASP A 16 0.33 12.45 17.71
CA ASP A 16 1.71 11.92 17.83
C ASP A 16 2.69 12.52 16.81
N TYR A 17 2.18 13.16 15.75
CA TYR A 17 3.00 13.76 14.70
C TYR A 17 3.28 15.25 14.91
N VAL A 18 2.57 15.92 15.83
CA VAL A 18 2.62 17.39 15.98
C VAL A 18 4.03 17.90 16.23
N GLU A 19 4.77 17.30 17.16
CA GLU A 19 6.13 17.71 17.49
C GLU A 19 7.11 17.49 16.32
N GLY A 20 7.05 16.30 15.72
CA GLY A 20 7.86 15.92 14.55
C GLY A 20 7.58 16.81 13.35
N TYR A 21 6.30 17.10 13.09
CA TYR A 21 5.85 18.00 12.03
C TYR A 21 6.42 19.41 12.21
N GLY A 22 6.35 19.96 13.42
CA GLY A 22 6.92 21.28 13.72
C GLY A 22 8.42 21.39 13.43
N ARG A 23 9.17 20.32 13.69
CA ARG A 23 10.60 20.23 13.34
C ARG A 23 10.83 20.06 11.84
N ALA A 24 10.14 19.12 11.20
CA ALA A 24 10.28 18.82 9.78
C ALA A 24 9.98 20.02 8.89
N ARG A 25 8.94 20.82 9.23
CA ARG A 25 8.59 22.03 8.48
C ARG A 25 9.70 23.09 8.44
N LYS A 26 10.55 23.15 9.46
CA LYS A 26 11.70 24.08 9.49
C LYS A 26 12.80 23.67 8.51
N ILE A 27 12.87 22.38 8.17
CA ILE A 27 13.84 21.82 7.23
C ILE A 27 13.28 21.89 5.81
N ASN A 28 12.12 21.28 5.57
CA ASN A 28 11.42 21.32 4.30
C ASN A 28 9.91 21.34 4.54
N ARG A 29 9.32 22.52 4.35
CA ARG A 29 7.90 22.75 4.59
C ARG A 29 7.00 21.96 3.64
N GLU A 30 7.37 21.85 2.38
CA GLU A 30 6.54 21.21 1.37
C GLU A 30 6.43 19.70 1.62
N ILE A 31 7.57 19.03 1.82
CA ILE A 31 7.60 17.59 2.12
C ILE A 31 6.86 17.30 3.44
N ALA A 32 7.08 18.12 4.47
CA ALA A 32 6.42 17.95 5.76
C ALA A 32 4.89 18.14 5.66
N ASP A 33 4.43 19.20 4.99
CA ASP A 33 3.00 19.45 4.77
C ASP A 33 2.37 18.33 3.94
N ASN A 34 3.08 17.83 2.93
CA ASN A 34 2.61 16.74 2.09
C ASN A 34 2.49 15.44 2.88
N TYR A 35 3.51 15.07 3.66
CA TYR A 35 3.48 13.86 4.47
C TYR A 35 2.31 13.85 5.46
N ILE A 36 2.08 14.95 6.19
CA ILE A 36 0.97 15.08 7.14
C ILE A 36 -0.39 15.06 6.45
N ALA A 37 -0.54 15.66 5.26
CA ALA A 37 -1.80 15.54 4.53
C ALA A 37 -2.11 14.07 4.20
N HIS A 38 -1.09 13.29 3.85
CA HIS A 38 -1.21 11.89 3.46
C HIS A 38 -1.35 10.91 4.63
N THR A 39 -1.25 11.34 5.89
CA THR A 39 -1.58 10.47 7.05
C THR A 39 -3.08 10.21 7.17
N HIS A 40 -3.90 11.02 6.50
CA HIS A 40 -5.37 10.92 6.51
C HIS A 40 -5.95 10.29 5.25
N LEU A 41 -5.08 9.85 4.33
CA LEU A 41 -5.49 9.29 3.05
C LEU A 41 -5.26 7.77 3.07
N GLY A 42 -6.31 7.02 2.75
CA GLY A 42 -6.24 5.58 2.50
C GLY A 42 -6.18 5.29 0.99
N ASP A 43 -6.95 4.29 0.55
CA ASP A 43 -7.22 3.99 -0.85
C ASP A 43 -8.75 3.96 -1.03
N PRO A 44 -9.39 5.11 -1.31
CA PRO A 44 -10.85 5.24 -1.28
C PRO A 44 -11.54 4.35 -2.31
N VAL A 45 -10.89 4.06 -3.43
CA VAL A 45 -11.40 3.13 -4.45
C VAL A 45 -11.47 1.73 -3.86
N MET A 46 -10.39 1.26 -3.24
CA MET A 46 -10.35 -0.09 -2.68
C MET A 46 -11.17 -0.24 -1.41
N ASP A 47 -11.33 0.83 -0.64
CA ASP A 47 -12.19 0.85 0.56
C ASP A 47 -13.64 0.64 0.20
N ALA A 48 -14.13 1.41 -0.76
CA ALA A 48 -15.50 1.28 -1.25
C ALA A 48 -15.75 -0.14 -1.80
N LEU A 49 -14.80 -0.69 -2.56
CA LEU A 49 -14.91 -2.06 -3.08
C LEU A 49 -14.99 -3.10 -1.96
N VAL A 50 -14.12 -3.00 -0.95
CA VAL A 50 -14.13 -3.97 0.17
C VAL A 50 -15.38 -3.83 1.04
N ASP A 51 -15.88 -2.61 1.23
CA ASP A 51 -17.13 -2.38 1.96
C ASP A 51 -18.33 -2.99 1.23
N GLU A 52 -18.42 -2.84 -0.09
CA GLU A 52 -19.48 -3.45 -0.89
C GLU A 52 -19.36 -4.99 -0.89
N LEU A 53 -18.15 -5.50 -1.08
CA LEU A 53 -17.87 -6.94 -1.09
C LEU A 53 -18.09 -7.61 0.27
N ALA A 54 -18.17 -6.85 1.36
CA ALA A 54 -18.42 -7.39 2.70
C ALA A 54 -19.79 -8.08 2.84
N SER A 55 -20.72 -7.79 1.93
CA SER A 55 -22.06 -8.42 1.88
C SER A 55 -22.07 -9.81 1.22
N PHE A 56 -20.96 -10.22 0.59
CA PHE A 56 -20.85 -11.47 -0.16
C PHE A 56 -20.11 -12.56 0.63
N PRO A 57 -20.39 -13.85 0.37
CA PRO A 57 -19.59 -14.96 0.89
C PRO A 57 -18.11 -14.84 0.48
N ARG A 58 -17.19 -15.14 1.40
CA ARG A 58 -15.74 -15.02 1.18
C ARG A 58 -15.24 -15.82 -0.05
N SER A 59 -15.79 -17.00 -0.29
CA SER A 59 -15.45 -17.82 -1.47
C SER A 59 -15.80 -17.10 -2.76
N GLN A 60 -16.99 -16.51 -2.82
CA GLN A 60 -17.48 -15.77 -3.99
C GLN A 60 -16.67 -14.49 -4.22
N VAL A 61 -16.30 -13.77 -3.16
CA VAL A 61 -15.40 -12.61 -3.27
C VAL A 61 -14.05 -13.02 -3.87
N HIS A 62 -13.49 -14.15 -3.43
CA HIS A 62 -12.23 -14.66 -3.96
C HIS A 62 -12.35 -15.06 -5.44
N GLU A 63 -13.46 -15.68 -5.84
CA GLU A 63 -13.76 -15.99 -7.24
C GLU A 63 -13.83 -14.73 -8.11
N PHE A 64 -14.59 -13.71 -7.67
CA PHE A 64 -14.70 -12.45 -8.40
C PHE A 64 -13.35 -11.74 -8.55
N ILE A 65 -12.56 -11.64 -7.48
CA ILE A 65 -11.25 -10.98 -7.56
C ILE A 65 -10.32 -11.72 -8.52
N ASN A 66 -10.30 -13.07 -8.49
CA ASN A 66 -9.47 -13.85 -9.43
C ASN A 66 -9.96 -13.76 -10.88
N ALA A 67 -11.27 -13.74 -11.11
CA ALA A 67 -11.85 -13.54 -12.43
C ALA A 67 -11.47 -12.15 -12.97
N GLY A 68 -11.61 -11.10 -12.17
CA GLY A 68 -11.22 -9.73 -12.55
C GLY A 68 -9.73 -9.59 -12.86
N MET A 69 -8.86 -10.17 -12.04
CA MET A 69 -7.41 -10.21 -12.27
C MET A 69 -6.96 -11.06 -13.47
N SER A 70 -7.85 -11.88 -14.01
CA SER A 70 -7.60 -12.72 -15.19
C SER A 70 -8.40 -12.25 -16.41
N GLU A 71 -9.10 -11.11 -16.30
CA GLU A 71 -10.01 -10.57 -17.31
C GLU A 71 -11.11 -11.55 -17.77
N ASP A 72 -11.51 -12.47 -16.88
CA ASP A 72 -12.60 -13.39 -17.14
C ASP A 72 -13.96 -12.68 -17.02
N ARG A 73 -14.45 -12.18 -18.16
CA ARG A 73 -15.77 -11.53 -18.27
C ARG A 73 -16.92 -12.45 -17.86
N ALA A 74 -16.81 -13.75 -18.09
CA ALA A 74 -17.87 -14.69 -17.75
C ALA A 74 -17.95 -14.87 -16.22
N GLY A 75 -16.80 -15.08 -15.57
CA GLY A 75 -16.67 -15.14 -14.11
C GLY A 75 -17.09 -13.83 -13.41
N MET A 76 -16.93 -12.69 -14.09
CA MET A 76 -17.30 -11.36 -13.57
C MET A 76 -18.76 -10.97 -13.82
N ARG A 77 -19.55 -11.76 -14.57
CA ARG A 77 -20.94 -11.41 -14.93
C ARG A 77 -21.81 -11.15 -13.70
N ASN A 78 -21.58 -11.88 -12.61
CA ASN A 78 -22.34 -11.77 -11.37
C ASN A 78 -21.63 -10.93 -10.29
N ALA A 79 -20.44 -10.37 -10.57
CA ALA A 79 -19.75 -9.48 -9.66
C ALA A 79 -20.52 -8.14 -9.51
N PRO A 80 -20.32 -7.37 -8.44
CA PRO A 80 -20.84 -6.01 -8.36
C PRO A 80 -20.33 -5.12 -9.50
N GLN A 81 -21.12 -4.11 -9.90
CA GLN A 81 -20.73 -3.23 -11.01
C GLN A 81 -19.44 -2.47 -10.70
N SER A 82 -19.27 -1.99 -9.47
CA SER A 82 -18.03 -1.31 -9.05
C SER A 82 -16.77 -2.16 -9.25
N LEU A 83 -16.85 -3.47 -8.98
CA LEU A 83 -15.75 -4.40 -9.16
C LEU A 83 -15.51 -4.71 -10.65
N ARG A 84 -16.58 -4.77 -11.46
CA ARG A 84 -16.46 -4.84 -12.92
C ARG A 84 -15.82 -3.58 -13.49
N ASP A 85 -16.20 -2.40 -13.01
CA ASP A 85 -15.62 -1.12 -13.44
C ASP A 85 -14.13 -1.08 -13.13
N PHE A 86 -13.75 -1.46 -11.91
CA PHE A 86 -12.36 -1.49 -11.48
C PHE A 86 -11.47 -2.38 -12.35
N PHE A 87 -11.95 -3.56 -12.76
CA PHE A 87 -11.14 -4.50 -13.53
C PHE A 87 -11.33 -4.36 -15.05
N ILE A 88 -12.55 -4.25 -15.53
CA ILE A 88 -12.92 -4.53 -16.93
C ILE A 88 -13.37 -3.28 -17.66
N ASP A 89 -14.28 -2.51 -17.08
CA ASP A 89 -14.98 -1.46 -17.83
C ASP A 89 -14.24 -0.11 -17.78
N ALA A 90 -13.44 0.14 -16.73
CA ALA A 90 -12.61 1.33 -16.57
C ALA A 90 -11.27 1.00 -15.88
N PRO A 91 -10.42 0.16 -16.50
CA PRO A 91 -9.16 -0.20 -15.89
C PRO A 91 -8.25 1.01 -15.73
N GLN A 92 -7.51 1.08 -14.61
CA GLN A 92 -6.56 2.17 -14.39
C GLN A 92 -5.44 2.10 -15.43
N PRO A 93 -5.21 3.17 -16.22
CA PRO A 93 -4.13 3.21 -17.17
C PRO A 93 -2.80 3.33 -16.43
N ASP A 94 -1.71 3.12 -17.17
CA ASP A 94 -0.39 3.50 -16.71
C ASP A 94 -0.39 5.00 -16.34
N PRO A 95 0.28 5.37 -15.24
CA PRO A 95 0.47 6.78 -14.93
C PRO A 95 1.23 7.47 -16.07
N ASP A 96 0.90 8.74 -16.32
CA ASP A 96 1.52 9.58 -17.35
C ASP A 96 3.04 9.74 -17.20
N TRP A 97 3.55 9.62 -15.97
CA TRP A 97 4.98 9.67 -15.66
C TRP A 97 5.71 8.34 -15.85
N LEU A 98 5.02 7.23 -16.12
CA LEU A 98 5.66 5.92 -16.26
C LEU A 98 6.34 5.79 -17.63
N ASP A 99 7.67 5.79 -17.62
CA ASP A 99 8.47 5.37 -18.76
C ASP A 99 8.77 3.85 -18.67
N ARG A 100 8.19 3.10 -19.61
CA ARG A 100 8.33 1.63 -19.70
C ARG A 100 9.77 1.21 -20.07
N GLU A 101 10.52 2.03 -20.79
CA GLU A 101 11.91 1.73 -21.15
C GLU A 101 12.79 1.81 -19.91
N THR A 102 12.77 2.95 -19.20
CA THR A 102 13.48 3.12 -17.92
C THR A 102 13.04 2.09 -16.87
N PHE A 103 11.74 1.75 -16.81
CA PHE A 103 11.24 0.71 -15.91
C PHE A 103 11.89 -0.65 -16.19
N PHE A 104 11.98 -1.03 -17.48
CA PHE A 104 12.59 -2.30 -17.87
C PHE A 104 14.10 -2.35 -17.57
N GLU A 105 14.83 -1.23 -17.73
CA GLU A 105 16.23 -1.16 -17.30
C GLU A 105 16.37 -1.41 -15.78
N GLY A 106 15.48 -0.84 -14.98
CA GLY A 106 15.40 -1.10 -13.54
C GLY A 106 15.14 -2.57 -13.21
N VAL A 107 14.25 -3.23 -13.95
CA VAL A 107 14.01 -4.68 -13.86
C VAL A 107 15.29 -5.47 -14.17
N CYS A 108 16.00 -5.14 -15.24
CA CYS A 108 17.27 -5.79 -15.58
C CYS A 108 18.34 -5.57 -14.50
N ALA A 109 18.43 -4.37 -13.94
CA ALA A 109 19.35 -4.05 -12.85
C ALA A 109 19.03 -4.86 -11.58
N PHE A 110 17.75 -4.99 -11.23
CA PHE A 110 17.31 -5.83 -10.13
C PHE A 110 17.72 -7.30 -10.36
N GLN A 111 17.41 -7.86 -11.53
CA GLN A 111 17.70 -9.26 -11.85
C GLN A 111 19.19 -9.59 -11.76
N LYS A 112 20.06 -8.68 -12.23
CA LYS A 112 21.52 -8.82 -12.12
C LYS A 112 22.01 -8.85 -10.67
N ASN A 113 21.27 -8.26 -9.74
CA ASN A 113 21.68 -8.05 -8.35
C ASN A 113 20.70 -8.66 -7.33
N ALA A 114 19.82 -9.58 -7.76
CA ALA A 114 18.65 -9.99 -7.00
C ALA A 114 19.00 -10.54 -5.61
N VAL A 115 20.08 -11.32 -5.50
CA VAL A 115 20.55 -11.85 -4.20
C VAL A 115 20.90 -10.71 -3.24
N LEU A 116 21.71 -9.74 -3.69
CA LEU A 116 22.14 -8.62 -2.86
C LEU A 116 20.93 -7.77 -2.42
N ILE A 117 20.05 -7.43 -3.37
CA ILE A 117 18.90 -6.57 -3.10
C ILE A 117 17.93 -7.25 -2.12
N LEU A 118 17.63 -8.55 -2.30
CA LEU A 118 16.75 -9.30 -1.40
C LEU A 118 17.38 -9.50 -0.02
N SER A 119 18.69 -9.72 0.06
CA SER A 119 19.41 -9.78 1.34
C SER A 119 19.34 -8.44 2.08
N ALA A 120 19.59 -7.32 1.39
CA ALA A 120 19.47 -5.99 1.97
C ALA A 120 18.03 -5.68 2.41
N PHE A 121 17.04 -6.11 1.63
CA PHE A 121 15.63 -5.97 1.94
C PHE A 121 15.25 -6.68 3.25
N VAL A 122 15.62 -7.96 3.38
CA VAL A 122 15.31 -8.76 4.58
C VAL A 122 16.07 -8.22 5.80
N ALA A 123 17.35 -7.88 5.65
CA ALA A 123 18.20 -7.44 6.77
C ALA A 123 17.88 -6.01 7.25
N GLY A 124 17.60 -5.08 6.33
CA GLY A 124 17.44 -3.67 6.66
C GLY A 124 15.98 -3.23 6.76
N VAL A 125 15.15 -3.62 5.79
CA VAL A 125 13.83 -3.00 5.66
C VAL A 125 12.81 -3.56 6.63
N LEU A 126 12.88 -4.86 6.94
CA LEU A 126 11.97 -5.43 7.94
C LEU A 126 12.18 -4.80 9.31
N ILE A 127 13.42 -4.53 9.71
CA ILE A 127 13.73 -3.92 11.01
C ILE A 127 13.23 -2.48 11.06
N ASN A 128 13.53 -1.67 10.04
CA ASN A 128 13.13 -0.26 9.98
C ASN A 128 11.61 -0.09 9.80
N GLY A 129 10.98 -0.91 8.95
CA GLY A 129 9.53 -0.87 8.72
C GLY A 129 8.75 -1.28 9.97
N PHE A 130 9.18 -2.33 10.68
CA PHE A 130 8.50 -2.79 11.89
C PHE A 130 8.71 -1.88 13.11
N ALA A 131 9.69 -0.97 13.07
CA ALA A 131 9.86 0.08 14.06
C ALA A 131 8.83 1.24 13.91
N THR A 132 7.90 1.15 12.96
CA THR A 132 6.87 2.17 12.70
C THR A 132 5.45 1.64 12.92
N LEU A 133 4.43 2.50 12.75
CA LEU A 133 3.02 2.13 12.81
C LEU A 133 2.60 1.02 11.83
N ILE A 134 3.42 0.71 10.83
CA ILE A 134 3.23 -0.45 9.96
C ILE A 134 3.08 -1.72 10.81
N SER A 135 3.95 -1.96 11.79
CA SER A 135 3.88 -3.17 12.65
C SER A 135 2.60 -3.21 13.49
N LYS A 136 2.10 -2.05 13.92
CA LYS A 136 0.90 -1.93 14.75
C LYS A 136 -0.33 -2.52 14.08
N SER A 137 -0.48 -2.29 12.76
CA SER A 137 -1.55 -2.90 11.97
C SER A 137 -1.49 -4.43 11.96
N PHE A 138 -0.29 -5.01 12.02
CA PHE A 138 -0.14 -6.47 12.10
C PHE A 138 -0.37 -7.01 13.51
N VAL A 139 -0.04 -6.25 14.56
CA VAL A 139 -0.26 -6.65 15.96
C VAL A 139 -1.75 -6.63 16.28
N GLN A 140 -2.44 -5.53 15.98
CA GLN A 140 -3.87 -5.38 16.30
C GLN A 140 -4.76 -6.37 15.53
N THR A 141 -4.38 -6.74 14.31
CA THR A 141 -5.11 -7.77 13.57
C THR A 141 -4.77 -9.21 13.99
N GLY A 142 -3.90 -9.42 14.99
CA GLY A 142 -3.41 -10.75 15.42
C GLY A 142 -2.47 -11.43 14.41
N ARG A 143 -2.23 -10.81 13.24
CA ARG A 143 -1.58 -11.43 12.09
C ARG A 143 -0.06 -11.64 12.25
N ILE A 144 0.60 -10.95 13.18
CA ILE A 144 2.02 -11.19 13.50
C ILE A 144 2.24 -12.57 14.14
N PHE A 145 1.34 -13.00 15.03
CA PHE A 145 1.56 -14.19 15.86
C PHE A 145 1.22 -15.49 15.14
N ASP A 146 0.19 -15.48 14.29
CA ASP A 146 -0.30 -16.72 13.67
C ASP A 146 0.45 -17.11 12.39
N ASN A 147 1.05 -16.16 11.67
CA ASN A 147 1.52 -16.39 10.29
C ASN A 147 2.75 -15.56 9.85
N GLY A 148 3.57 -15.06 10.79
CA GLY A 148 4.69 -14.15 10.49
C GLY A 148 5.63 -14.62 9.36
N VAL A 149 6.07 -15.88 9.40
CA VAL A 149 6.97 -16.46 8.36
C VAL A 149 6.28 -16.54 7.00
N TRP A 150 5.00 -16.93 6.96
CA TRP A 150 4.25 -16.99 5.72
C TRP A 150 4.06 -15.60 5.11
N ARG A 151 3.76 -14.59 5.94
CA ARG A 151 3.63 -13.18 5.50
C ARG A 151 4.94 -12.64 4.95
N LEU A 152 6.08 -12.96 5.60
CA LEU A 152 7.39 -12.63 5.07
C LEU A 152 7.63 -13.26 3.69
N ARG A 153 7.26 -14.53 3.50
CA ARG A 153 7.34 -15.19 2.19
C ARG A 153 6.47 -14.51 1.14
N GLN A 154 5.24 -14.10 1.48
CA GLN A 154 4.37 -13.37 0.55
C GLN A 154 4.97 -12.02 0.13
N ASN A 155 5.59 -11.29 1.07
CA ASN A 155 6.23 -10.01 0.78
C ASN A 155 7.45 -10.19 -0.15
N ASN A 156 8.31 -11.17 0.13
CA ASN A 156 9.46 -11.47 -0.74
C ASN A 156 9.03 -11.96 -2.12
N ARG A 157 7.97 -12.77 -2.20
CA ARG A 157 7.39 -13.18 -3.47
C ARG A 157 6.90 -11.98 -4.26
N HIS A 158 6.13 -11.09 -3.64
CA HIS A 158 5.63 -9.88 -4.31
C HIS A 158 6.78 -9.04 -4.88
N GLN A 159 7.83 -8.79 -4.09
CA GLN A 159 9.01 -8.08 -4.57
C GLN A 159 9.66 -8.75 -5.78
N LEU A 160 9.92 -10.06 -5.71
CA LEU A 160 10.47 -10.81 -6.82
C LEU A 160 9.64 -10.68 -8.11
N GLU A 161 8.33 -10.87 -7.99
CA GLU A 161 7.40 -10.92 -9.13
C GLU A 161 7.21 -9.54 -9.78
N MET A 162 7.33 -8.44 -9.01
CA MET A 162 7.31 -7.08 -9.56
C MET A 162 8.51 -6.81 -10.48
N PHE A 163 9.66 -7.42 -10.19
CA PHE A 163 10.90 -7.24 -10.94
C PHE A 163 11.18 -8.38 -11.92
N LEU A 164 10.19 -9.20 -12.28
CA LEU A 164 10.31 -10.10 -13.42
C LEU A 164 9.92 -9.38 -14.72
N PRO A 165 10.56 -9.69 -15.87
CA PRO A 165 10.08 -9.22 -17.17
C PRO A 165 8.61 -9.58 -17.36
N GLY A 166 7.77 -8.58 -17.67
CA GLY A 166 6.32 -8.78 -17.79
C GLY A 166 5.55 -8.83 -16.45
N GLY A 167 6.23 -8.80 -15.30
CA GLY A 167 5.61 -8.98 -13.99
C GLY A 167 4.60 -7.90 -13.63
N MET A 168 4.86 -6.66 -14.04
CA MET A 168 3.97 -5.51 -13.84
C MET A 168 3.12 -5.17 -15.08
N GLU A 169 3.17 -6.00 -16.12
CA GLU A 169 2.21 -5.90 -17.22
C GLU A 169 0.82 -6.31 -16.73
N ARG A 170 -0.19 -5.92 -17.50
CA ARG A 170 -1.57 -6.29 -17.17
C ARG A 170 -1.69 -7.82 -17.06
N ASN A 171 -2.23 -8.29 -15.94
CA ASN A 171 -2.34 -9.72 -15.57
C ASN A 171 -1.01 -10.44 -15.28
N GLY A 172 0.13 -9.74 -15.28
CA GLY A 172 1.40 -10.26 -14.77
C GLY A 172 1.30 -10.59 -13.28
N ASP A 173 2.14 -11.51 -12.80
CA ASP A 173 2.03 -12.00 -11.42
C ASP A 173 2.38 -10.93 -10.37
N GLY A 174 3.33 -10.03 -10.67
CA GLY A 174 3.63 -8.86 -9.86
C GLY A 174 2.45 -7.89 -9.77
N TRP A 175 1.78 -7.63 -10.90
CA TRP A 175 0.56 -6.82 -10.96
C TRP A 175 -0.58 -7.45 -10.15
N LYS A 176 -0.85 -8.76 -10.34
CA LYS A 176 -1.89 -9.50 -9.59
C LYS A 176 -1.63 -9.47 -8.08
N LEU A 177 -0.39 -9.69 -7.66
CA LEU A 177 -0.01 -9.61 -6.25
C LEU A 177 -0.18 -8.20 -5.69
N SER A 178 0.16 -7.16 -6.46
CA SER A 178 -0.04 -5.77 -6.08
C SER A 178 -1.54 -5.44 -5.86
N VAL A 179 -2.40 -5.90 -6.77
CA VAL A 179 -3.86 -5.77 -6.63
C VAL A 179 -4.38 -6.50 -5.39
N ARG A 180 -3.94 -7.75 -5.16
CA ARG A 180 -4.30 -8.50 -3.94
C ARG A 180 -3.87 -7.77 -2.67
N ILE A 181 -2.67 -7.19 -2.64
CA ILE A 181 -2.17 -6.41 -1.51
C ILE A 181 -3.05 -5.18 -1.26
N ARG A 182 -3.49 -4.48 -2.32
CA ARG A 182 -4.45 -3.37 -2.18
C ARG A 182 -5.75 -3.81 -1.52
N PHE A 183 -6.34 -4.94 -1.92
CA PHE A 183 -7.52 -5.52 -1.25
C PHE A 183 -7.23 -5.88 0.21
N VAL A 184 -6.08 -6.49 0.49
CA VAL A 184 -5.67 -6.82 1.86
C VAL A 184 -5.54 -5.56 2.73
N HIS A 185 -4.95 -4.49 2.20
CA HIS A 185 -4.79 -3.22 2.92
C HIS A 185 -6.14 -2.55 3.18
N ALA A 186 -7.04 -2.50 2.19
CA ALA A 186 -8.41 -1.99 2.39
C ALA A 186 -9.17 -2.80 3.43
N GLN A 187 -9.09 -4.13 3.38
CA GLN A 187 -9.72 -4.99 4.38
C GLN A 187 -9.14 -4.81 5.78
N VAL A 188 -7.84 -4.56 5.92
CA VAL A 188 -7.23 -4.23 7.22
C VAL A 188 -7.72 -2.88 7.71
N ARG A 189 -7.79 -1.86 6.85
CA ARG A 189 -8.29 -0.53 7.22
C ARG A 189 -9.74 -0.59 7.67
N ARG A 190 -10.59 -1.36 6.98
CA ARG A 190 -11.98 -1.63 7.39
C ARG A 190 -12.07 -2.31 8.77
N LEU A 191 -11.17 -3.25 9.08
CA LEU A 191 -11.14 -3.90 10.40
C LEU A 191 -10.70 -2.92 11.49
N LEU A 192 -9.67 -2.13 11.23
CA LEU A 192 -9.11 -1.18 12.19
C LEU A 192 -9.96 0.07 12.37
N ALA A 193 -10.92 0.33 11.48
CA ALA A 193 -11.91 1.40 11.63
C ALA A 193 -12.97 1.09 12.70
N GLN A 194 -12.99 -0.12 13.27
CA GLN A 194 -13.89 -0.46 14.37
C GLN A 194 -13.50 0.27 15.66
N PRO A 195 -14.46 0.58 16.55
CA PRO A 195 -14.18 1.29 17.79
C PRO A 195 -13.10 0.60 18.62
N ASN A 196 -12.16 1.39 19.16
CA ASN A 196 -11.04 0.95 20.00
C ASN A 196 -9.96 0.08 19.31
N GLU A 197 -10.09 -0.21 18.02
CA GLU A 197 -9.07 -0.96 17.27
C GLU A 197 -7.95 -0.05 16.75
N TRP A 198 -8.18 1.26 16.65
CA TRP A 198 -7.19 2.22 16.17
C TRP A 198 -7.39 3.61 16.76
N ASP A 199 -6.28 4.26 17.14
CA ASP A 199 -6.30 5.65 17.60
C ASP A 199 -6.15 6.59 16.39
N HIS A 200 -7.29 6.96 15.83
CA HIS A 200 -7.34 7.83 14.64
C HIS A 200 -6.85 9.25 14.94
N GLU A 201 -7.03 9.74 16.18
CA GLU A 201 -6.56 11.05 16.58
C GLU A 201 -5.04 11.08 16.66
N ALA A 202 -4.43 10.03 17.25
CA ALA A 202 -2.99 9.95 17.40
C ALA A 202 -2.27 9.58 16.11
N TRP A 203 -2.82 8.65 15.32
CA TRP A 203 -2.08 8.01 14.23
C TRP A 203 -2.62 8.31 12.82
N GLY A 204 -3.78 8.95 12.71
CA GLY A 204 -4.46 9.18 11.44
C GLY A 204 -5.10 7.91 10.89
N THR A 205 -5.17 7.78 9.57
CA THR A 205 -5.71 6.60 8.89
C THR A 205 -4.75 5.41 9.00
N PRO A 206 -5.21 4.21 9.41
CA PRO A 206 -4.36 3.02 9.36
C PRO A 206 -3.88 2.77 7.93
N ILE A 207 -2.65 2.28 7.73
CA ILE A 207 -2.04 2.05 6.39
C ILE A 207 -2.27 3.24 5.45
N SER A 208 -2.00 4.45 5.95
CA SER A 208 -2.17 5.67 5.18
C SER A 208 -1.21 5.75 4.00
N SER A 209 -1.50 6.61 3.02
CA SER A 209 -0.60 6.88 1.89
C SER A 209 0.76 7.39 2.37
N ALA A 210 0.83 8.10 3.49
CA ALA A 210 2.10 8.51 4.11
C ALA A 210 2.92 7.30 4.60
N HIS A 211 2.28 6.31 5.23
CA HIS A 211 2.95 5.06 5.65
C HIS A 211 3.40 4.24 4.44
N LEU A 212 2.58 4.15 3.39
CA LEU A 212 2.94 3.47 2.15
C LEU A 212 4.12 4.16 1.46
N GLY A 213 4.11 5.50 1.38
CA GLY A 213 5.21 6.29 0.82
C GLY A 213 6.51 6.10 1.61
N TYR A 214 6.43 6.08 2.95
CA TYR A 214 7.58 5.74 3.78
C TYR A 214 8.09 4.32 3.50
N ALA A 215 7.20 3.32 3.44
CA ALA A 215 7.59 1.94 3.15
C ALA A 215 8.33 1.83 1.81
N VAL A 216 7.80 2.45 0.75
CA VAL A 216 8.45 2.52 -0.58
C VAL A 216 9.81 3.20 -0.49
N ALA A 217 9.94 4.31 0.23
CA ALA A 217 11.22 5.00 0.41
C ALA A 217 12.24 4.12 1.14
N VAL A 218 11.83 3.38 2.18
CA VAL A 218 12.73 2.46 2.89
C VAL A 218 13.13 1.29 1.97
N PHE A 219 12.19 0.73 1.20
CA PHE A 219 12.46 -0.33 0.22
C PHE A 219 13.42 0.11 -0.89
N ALA A 220 13.27 1.32 -1.41
CA ALA A 220 14.09 1.80 -2.53
C ALA A 220 15.46 2.36 -2.07
N ALA A 221 15.47 3.23 -1.05
CA ALA A 221 16.68 3.99 -0.70
C ALA A 221 17.74 3.17 0.04
N HIS A 222 17.37 2.05 0.68
CA HIS A 222 18.31 1.19 1.40
C HIS A 222 18.84 0.02 0.55
N SER A 223 18.28 -0.20 -0.64
CA SER A 223 18.71 -1.27 -1.54
C SER A 223 19.76 -0.82 -2.58
N ILE A 224 20.05 0.48 -2.68
CA ILE A 224 20.91 1.06 -3.74
C ILE A 224 22.16 1.78 -3.17
N LYS A 225 22.44 1.62 -1.87
CA LYS A 225 23.66 2.20 -1.26
C LYS A 225 24.85 1.26 -1.34
#